data_AF-R7B5A6-F1
#
_entry.id   AF-R7B5A6-F1
#
_cell.length_a   1.000
_cell.length_b   1.000
_cell.length_c   1.000
_cell.angle_alpha   90.00
_cell.angle_beta   90.00
_cell.angle_gamma   90.00
#
_symmetry.space_group_name_H-M   'P 1'
#
loop_
_entity.id
_entity.type
_entity.pdbx_description
1 polymer ?
#
loop_
_entity_poly.entity_id
_entity_poly.type
_entity_poly.pdbx_seq_one_letter_code
_entity_poly.pdbx_strand_id
1 'polypeptide(L)' 'MAQLSLYMDDIAMEELRADAEAAGKSISSYAREVLEKRHEAERGWVNGWPPGYFELFGSSPDFPDVVDVPPEPIAPLNTF' A
#
# COMPACT_ATOMS: atom_id res chain seq x y z
N MET A 1 6.66 0.62 -8.73
CA MET A 1 6.32 2.00 -8.31
C MET A 1 4.81 2.03 -8.11
N ALA A 2 4.33 2.31 -6.89
CA ALA A 2 2.89 2.44 -6.64
C ALA A 2 2.45 3.85 -6.99
N GLN A 3 1.42 3.98 -7.83
CA GLN A 3 0.81 5.26 -8.16
C GLN A 3 -0.34 5.52 -7.18
N LEU A 4 -0.31 6.67 -6.50
CA LEU A 4 -1.34 7.05 -5.53
C LEU A 4 -2.40 7.91 -6.25
N SER A 5 -3.64 7.42 -6.30
CA SER A 5 -4.80 8.21 -6.77
C SER A 5 -5.55 8.73 -5.55
N LEU A 6 -5.50 10.03 -5.33
CA LEU A 6 -6.18 10.71 -4.22
C LEU A 6 -7.45 11.38 -4.72
N TYR A 7 -8.57 11.06 -4.08
CA TYR A 7 -9.85 11.74 -4.29
C TYR A 7 -10.22 12.44 -2.98
N MET A 8 -10.09 13.77 -2.97
CA MET A 8 -10.49 14.63 -1.86
C MET A 8 -11.09 15.92 -2.42
N ASP A 9 -11.77 16.70 -1.59
CA ASP A 9 -12.33 18.00 -1.99
C ASP A 9 -11.23 19.02 -2.34
N ASP A 10 -11.62 20.06 -3.07
CA ASP A 10 -10.67 21.05 -3.61
C ASP A 10 -9.90 21.79 -2.51
N ILE A 11 -10.54 22.03 -1.35
CA ILE A 11 -9.93 22.71 -0.20
C ILE A 11 -8.83 21.82 0.39
N ALA A 12 -9.14 20.55 0.65
CA ALA A 12 -8.16 19.58 1.13
C ALA A 12 -6.99 19.37 0.15
N MET A 13 -7.25 19.41 -1.16
CA MET A 13 -6.21 19.34 -2.19
C MET A 13 -5.29 20.58 -2.19
N GLU A 14 -5.82 21.77 -1.94
CA GLU A 14 -5.03 23.01 -1.86
C GLU A 14 -4.15 23.03 -0.60
N GLU A 15 -4.72 22.64 0.55
CA GLU A 15 -3.95 22.51 1.79
C GLU A 15 -2.81 21.50 1.64
N LEU A 16 -3.10 20.31 1.07
CA LEU A 16 -2.09 19.28 0.82
C LEU A 16 -0.98 19.77 -0.14
N ARG A 17 -1.33 20.60 -1.13
CA ARG A 17 -0.35 21.21 -2.04
C ARG A 17 0.55 22.20 -1.32
N ALA A 18 -0.03 23.10 -0.53
CA ALA A 18 0.73 24.09 0.23
C ALA A 18 1.70 23.40 1.21
N ASP A 19 1.24 22.36 1.90
CA ASP A 19 2.06 21.58 2.83
C ASP A 19 3.18 20.81 2.11
N ALA A 20 2.89 20.22 0.95
CA ALA A 20 3.89 19.54 0.13
C ALA A 20 4.95 20.50 -0.40
N GLU A 21 4.54 21.70 -0.84
CA GLU A 21 5.45 22.76 -1.29
C GLU A 21 6.34 23.27 -0.16
N ALA A 22 5.77 23.53 1.03
CA ALA A 22 6.51 23.91 2.23
C ALA A 22 7.53 22.84 2.65
N ALA A 23 7.20 21.56 2.44
CA ALA A 23 8.09 20.43 2.69
C ALA A 23 9.10 20.17 1.55
N GLY A 24 9.00 20.86 0.42
CA GLY A 24 9.83 20.65 -0.78
C GLY A 24 9.65 19.28 -1.43
N LYS A 25 8.45 18.68 -1.31
CA LYS A 25 8.14 17.32 -1.79
C LYS A 25 7.05 17.35 -2.85
N SER A 26 7.00 16.32 -3.68
CA SER A 26 5.80 16.10 -4.52
C SER A 26 4.61 15.77 -3.62
N ILE A 27 3.41 16.14 -4.07
CA ILE A 27 2.14 15.86 -3.37
C ILE A 27 2.02 14.38 -2.99
N SER A 28 2.34 13.48 -3.93
CA SER A 28 2.27 12.02 -3.70
C SER A 28 3.27 11.52 -2.66
N SER A 29 4.48 12.10 -2.62
CA SER A 29 5.49 11.75 -1.62
C SER A 29 5.10 12.26 -0.23
N TYR A 30 4.59 13.50 -0.16
CA TYR A 30 4.11 14.10 1.08
C TYR A 30 2.91 13.33 1.64
N ALA A 31 1.90 13.03 0.81
CA ALA A 31 0.75 12.25 1.21
C ALA A 31 1.11 10.85 1.72
N ARG A 32 2.07 10.18 1.07
CA ARG A 32 2.58 8.87 1.52
C ARG A 32 3.18 8.97 2.93
N GLU A 33 4.02 9.96 3.19
CA GLU A 33 4.65 10.13 4.51
C GLU A 33 3.64 10.47 5.61
N VAL A 34 2.63 11.29 5.31
CA VAL A 34 1.55 11.61 6.26
C VAL A 34 0.77 10.35 6.61
N LEU A 35 0.44 9.52 5.62
CA LEU A 35 -0.21 8.23 5.84
C LEU A 35 0.67 7.30 6.66
N GLU A 36 1.93 7.11 6.30
CA GLU A 36 2.89 6.27 7.03
C GLU A 36 3.00 6.68 8.51
N LYS A 37 3.21 7.97 8.79
CA LYS A 37 3.30 8.50 10.15
C LYS A 37 2.01 8.34 10.94
N ARG A 38 0.85 8.54 10.30
CA ARG A 38 -0.45 8.34 10.94
C ARG A 38 -0.65 6.88 11.33
N HIS A 39 -0.27 5.95 10.45
CA HIS A 39 -0.37 4.51 10.71
C HIS A 39 0.57 4.05 11.83
N GLU A 40 1.78 4.61 11.90
CA GLU A 40 2.72 4.36 13.00
C GLU A 40 2.21 4.91 14.34
N ALA A 41 1.68 6.14 14.35
CA ALA A 41 1.32 6.84 15.59
C ALA A 41 0.03 6.34 16.23
N GLU A 42 -0.97 5.92 15.45
CA GLU A 42 -2.32 5.71 16.01
C GLU A 42 -2.64 4.26 16.37
N ARG A 43 -1.99 3.24 15.78
CA ARG A 43 -2.56 1.89 15.80
C ARG A 43 -1.59 0.70 15.79
N GLY A 44 -0.26 0.91 15.87
CA GLY A 44 0.71 -0.20 15.86
C GLY A 44 0.73 -0.98 14.54
N TRP A 45 0.48 -0.30 13.42
CA TRP A 45 0.45 -0.91 12.10
C TRP A 45 1.88 -1.21 11.63
N VAL A 46 2.11 -2.40 11.07
CA VAL A 46 3.43 -2.81 10.57
C VAL A 46 3.40 -2.72 9.04
N ASN A 47 4.25 -1.87 8.46
CA ASN A 47 4.33 -1.65 7.01
C ASN A 47 2.96 -1.32 6.36
N GLY A 48 2.12 -0.54 7.04
CA GLY A 48 0.79 -0.16 6.55
C GLY A 48 -0.31 -1.22 6.72
N TRP A 49 -0.02 -2.36 7.36
CA TRP A 49 -1.01 -3.38 7.69
C TRP A 49 -1.54 -3.24 9.12
N PRO A 50 -2.85 -3.46 9.35
CA PRO A 50 -3.41 -3.42 10.70
C PRO A 50 -2.87 -4.56 11.59
N PRO A 51 -2.89 -4.39 12.92
CA PRO A 51 -2.52 -5.44 13.86
C PRO A 51 -3.33 -6.71 13.62
N GLY A 52 -2.69 -7.86 13.76
CA GLY A 52 -3.33 -9.16 13.53
C GLY A 52 -3.51 -9.54 12.06
N TYR A 53 -3.22 -8.68 11.08
CA TYR A 53 -3.37 -9.01 9.66
C TYR A 53 -2.61 -10.29 9.25
N PHE A 54 -1.36 -10.44 9.69
CA PHE A 54 -0.55 -11.63 9.39
C PHE A 54 -0.99 -12.88 10.17
N GLU A 55 -1.73 -12.71 11.28
CA GLU A 55 -2.30 -13.81 12.06
C GLU A 55 -3.55 -14.38 11.40
N LEU A 56 -4.16 -13.66 10.46
CA LEU A 56 -5.31 -14.13 9.67
C LEU A 56 -4.92 -15.12 8.57
N PHE A 57 -3.63 -15.36 8.33
CA PHE A 57 -3.19 -16.34 7.34
C PHE A 57 -3.64 -17.75 7.76
N GLY A 58 -4.48 -18.40 6.94
CA GLY A 58 -5.08 -19.69 7.29
C GLY A 58 -6.31 -19.63 8.21
N SER A 59 -6.84 -18.43 8.50
CA SER A 59 -8.05 -18.25 9.33
C SER A 59 -9.35 -18.66 8.62
N SER A 60 -9.31 -18.85 7.29
CA SER A 60 -10.45 -19.35 6.53
C SER A 60 -10.39 -20.88 6.45
N PRO A 61 -11.30 -21.60 7.15
CA PRO A 61 -11.31 -23.07 7.17
C PRO A 61 -11.63 -23.70 5.81
N ASP A 62 -12.32 -22.96 4.93
CA ASP A 62 -12.68 -23.41 3.58
C ASP A 62 -11.67 -22.97 2.51
N PHE A 63 -10.54 -22.38 2.90
CA PHE A 63 -9.55 -21.98 1.91
C PHE A 63 -8.83 -23.24 1.40
N PRO A 64 -8.79 -23.48 0.09
CA PRO A 64 -8.12 -24.65 -0.44
C PRO A 64 -6.64 -24.58 -0.04
N ASP A 65 -6.11 -25.69 0.47
CA ASP A 65 -4.69 -25.81 0.74
C ASP A 65 -3.91 -25.40 -0.51
N VAL A 66 -2.86 -24.59 -0.32
CA VAL A 66 -1.94 -24.27 -1.39
C VAL A 66 -1.32 -25.59 -1.81
N VAL A 67 -1.78 -26.12 -2.94
CA VAL A 67 -1.11 -27.25 -3.59
C VAL A 67 0.30 -26.75 -3.85
N ASP A 68 1.29 -27.42 -3.27
CA ASP A 68 2.70 -27.14 -3.48
C ASP A 68 3.03 -27.58 -4.91
N VAL A 69 2.56 -26.77 -5.88
CA VAL A 69 2.79 -27.02 -7.30
C VAL A 69 4.25 -26.65 -7.53
N PRO A 70 5.09 -27.60 -7.97
CA PRO A 70 6.46 -27.28 -8.30
C PRO A 70 6.46 -26.12 -9.29
N PRO A 71 7.32 -25.10 -9.11
CA PRO A 71 7.31 -23.92 -9.97
C PRO A 71 7.56 -24.36 -11.40
N GLU A 72 6.51 -24.34 -12.21
CA GLU A 72 6.64 -24.64 -13.63
C GLU A 72 7.44 -23.50 -14.26
N PRO A 73 8.46 -23.80 -15.07
CA PRO A 73 9.21 -22.77 -15.77
C PRO A 73 8.25 -21.97 -16.65
N ILE A 74 8.13 -20.67 -16.37
CA ILE A 74 7.35 -19.75 -17.19
C ILE A 74 7.97 -19.78 -18.59
N ALA A 75 7.23 -20.32 -19.56
CA ALA A 75 7.69 -20.35 -20.95
C ALA A 75 8.02 -18.91 -21.39
N PRO A 76 9.19 -18.68 -22.03
CA PRO A 76 9.53 -17.36 -22.51
C PRO A 76 8.44 -16.90 -23.47
N LEU A 77 7.98 -15.66 -23.30
CA LEU A 77 7.15 -14.95 -24.28
C LEU A 77 8.01 -14.70 -25.53
N ASN A 78 8.27 -15.75 -26.30
CA ASN A 78 8.89 -15.63 -27.59
C ASN A 78 7.92 -14.89 -28.49
N THR A 79 8.23 -13.61 -28.65
CA THR A 79 7.59 -12.67 -29.57
C THR A 79 8.33 -12.83 -30.89
N PHE A 80 7.68 -13.37 -31.92
CA PHE A 80 7.92 -13.06 -33.34
C PHE A 80 6.65 -13.39 -34.13
#